data_AF-A0A2M7Z7R2-F1
#
_entry.id   AF-A0A2M7Z7R2-F1
#
_cell.length_a   1.000
_cell.length_b   1.000
_cell.length_c   1.000
_cell.angle_alpha   90.00
_cell.angle_beta   90.00
_cell.angle_gamma   90.00
#
_symmetry.space_group_name_H-M   'P 1'
#
loop_
_entity.id
_entity.type
_entity.pdbx_description
1 polymer ?
#
loop_
_entity_poly.entity_id
_entity_poly.type
_entity_poly.pdbx_seq_one_letter_code
_entity_poly.pdbx_strand_id
1 'polypeptide(L)'
;MTELNNHDIAVICACCSRREVNGKRQIEHFTKAYRLAKNFSPSKEVGALPIEEQVKELILKLAITIEPKANKTYFRHPKGEELSAEHSFEHICWMFSVMFKPQEIYWEFKNSLPFCDGNGRLAELVWRVAVKLETNNWPYNLPPKEK
;
A
#
# COMPACT_ATOMS: atom_id res chain seq x y z
N MET A 1 5.18 17.40 7.94
CA MET A 1 5.50 16.15 7.19
C MET A 1 6.89 15.71 7.58
N THR A 2 7.07 14.45 8.00
CA THR A 2 8.38 13.93 8.44
C THR A 2 9.35 13.82 7.26
N GLU A 3 10.59 14.23 7.45
CA GLU A 3 11.68 14.06 6.48
C GLU A 3 12.03 12.57 6.32
N LEU A 4 12.50 12.19 5.12
CA LEU A 4 12.96 10.82 4.83
C LEU A 4 14.43 10.70 5.24
N ASN A 5 14.77 9.67 6.00
CA ASN A 5 16.13 9.40 6.43
C ASN A 5 16.86 8.45 5.45
N ASN A 6 18.15 8.19 5.69
CA ASN A 6 18.96 7.31 4.85
C ASN A 6 18.40 5.88 4.72
N HIS A 7 17.76 5.36 5.78
CA HIS A 7 17.10 4.06 5.71
C HIS A 7 15.86 4.08 4.82
N ASP A 8 15.07 5.17 4.85
CA ASP A 8 13.94 5.33 3.93
C ASP A 8 14.39 5.36 2.47
N ILE A 9 15.47 6.10 2.18
CA ILE A 9 16.04 6.19 0.84
C ILE A 9 16.52 4.79 0.39
N ALA A 10 17.23 4.06 1.24
CA ALA A 10 17.71 2.72 0.93
C ALA A 10 16.55 1.76 0.62
N VAL A 11 15.46 1.82 1.40
CA VAL A 11 14.25 1.02 1.15
C VAL A 11 13.58 1.39 -0.16
N ILE A 12 13.41 2.69 -0.43
CA ILE A 12 12.81 3.19 -1.67
C ILE A 12 13.61 2.68 -2.87
N CYS A 13 14.93 2.83 -2.84
CA CYS A 13 15.81 2.32 -3.89
C CYS A 13 15.66 0.80 -4.06
N ALA A 14 15.68 0.02 -2.98
CA ALA A 14 15.51 -1.43 -3.03
C ALA A 14 14.16 -1.86 -3.63
N CYS A 15 13.07 -1.19 -3.24
CA CYS A 15 11.74 -1.44 -3.80
C CYS A 15 11.67 -1.08 -5.29
N CYS A 16 12.26 0.05 -5.69
CA CYS A 16 12.30 0.45 -7.10
C CYS A 16 13.12 -0.53 -7.95
N SER A 17 14.32 -0.94 -7.48
CA SER A 17 15.16 -1.91 -8.17
C SER A 17 14.49 -3.28 -8.32
N ARG A 18 13.84 -3.79 -7.27
CA ARG A 18 13.14 -5.10 -7.29
C ARG A 18 11.97 -5.13 -8.28
N ARG A 19 11.39 -3.97 -8.59
CA ARG A 19 10.18 -3.84 -9.42
C ARG A 19 10.46 -3.24 -10.79
N GLU A 20 11.74 -3.13 -11.17
CA GLU A 20 12.21 -2.55 -12.44
C GLU A 20 11.66 -1.13 -12.69
N VAL A 21 11.48 -0.38 -11.61
CA VAL A 21 10.97 0.99 -11.66
C VAL A 21 12.14 1.92 -11.95
N ASN A 22 12.36 2.17 -13.23
CA ASN A 22 13.56 2.86 -13.72
C ASN A 22 13.28 4.32 -14.12
N GLY A 23 11.99 4.71 -14.22
CA GLY A 23 11.60 6.05 -14.62
C GLY A 23 11.67 7.05 -13.46
N LYS A 24 12.36 8.18 -13.65
CA LYS A 24 12.45 9.29 -12.67
C LYS A 24 11.09 9.65 -12.06
N ARG A 25 10.05 9.78 -12.89
CA ARG A 25 8.68 10.08 -12.43
C ARG A 25 8.07 8.99 -11.55
N GLN A 26 8.28 7.72 -11.89
CA GLN A 26 7.76 6.61 -11.09
C GLN A 26 8.47 6.53 -9.73
N ILE A 27 9.77 6.82 -9.68
CA ILE A 27 10.53 6.93 -8.42
C ILE A 27 10.00 8.09 -7.57
N GLU A 28 9.78 9.26 -8.17
CA GLU A 28 9.22 10.43 -7.47
C GLU A 28 7.81 10.15 -6.92
N HIS A 29 6.95 9.52 -7.71
CA HIS A 29 5.61 9.11 -7.32
C HIS A 29 5.63 8.08 -6.18
N PHE A 30 6.48 7.04 -6.30
CA PHE A 30 6.63 6.05 -5.24
C PHE A 30 7.19 6.65 -3.96
N THR A 31 8.15 7.58 -4.05
CA THR A 31 8.70 8.31 -2.89
C THR A 31 7.62 9.12 -2.18
N LYS A 32 6.74 9.80 -2.93
CA LYS A 32 5.59 10.52 -2.36
C LYS A 32 4.62 9.56 -1.66
N ALA A 33 4.28 8.44 -2.31
CA ALA A 33 3.40 7.42 -1.73
C ALA A 33 4.01 6.80 -0.45
N TYR A 34 5.31 6.49 -0.46
CA TYR A 34 6.03 6.01 0.70
C TYR A 34 5.93 6.97 1.88
N ARG A 35 6.13 8.27 1.65
CA ARG A 35 6.01 9.30 2.69
C ARG A 35 4.58 9.37 3.25
N LEU A 36 3.56 9.24 2.40
CA LEU A 36 2.16 9.20 2.85
C LEU A 36 1.91 7.98 3.73
N ALA A 37 2.33 6.78 3.28
CA ALA A 37 2.18 5.55 4.03
C ALA A 37 2.91 5.58 5.38
N LYS A 38 4.16 6.08 5.41
CA LYS A 38 4.96 6.21 6.64
C LYS A 38 4.34 7.15 7.65
N ASN A 39 3.73 8.24 7.20
CA ASN A 39 3.10 9.23 8.07
C ASN A 39 1.66 8.88 8.44
N PHE A 40 1.08 7.82 7.89
CA PHE A 40 -0.24 7.37 8.28
C PHE A 40 -0.28 6.98 9.75
N SER A 41 -1.23 7.55 10.47
CA SER A 41 -1.58 7.20 11.84
C SER A 41 -3.10 7.28 11.92
N PRO A 42 -3.81 6.17 12.15
CA PRO A 42 -5.25 6.20 12.21
C PRO A 42 -5.71 7.05 13.40
N SER A 43 -6.70 7.90 13.17
CA SER A 43 -7.34 8.65 14.25
C SER A 43 -8.11 7.68 15.14
N LYS A 44 -7.98 7.90 16.45
CA LYS A 44 -8.71 7.19 17.51
C LYS A 44 -9.66 8.13 18.25
N GLU A 45 -9.87 9.33 17.72
CA GLU A 45 -10.75 10.33 18.31
C GLU A 45 -12.22 9.89 18.22
N VAL A 46 -13.05 10.39 19.13
CA VAL A 46 -14.48 10.12 19.11
C VAL A 46 -15.08 10.65 17.81
N GLY A 47 -15.77 9.80 17.06
CA GLY A 47 -16.34 10.15 15.75
C GLY A 47 -15.38 9.94 14.57
N ALA A 48 -14.15 9.45 14.80
CA ALA A 48 -13.28 9.01 13.73
C ALA A 48 -13.91 7.83 12.96
N LEU A 49 -13.61 7.76 11.65
CA LEU A 49 -14.02 6.64 10.82
C LEU A 49 -13.45 5.31 11.35
N PRO A 50 -14.13 4.18 11.11
CA PRO A 50 -13.54 2.86 11.34
C PRO A 50 -12.18 2.70 10.67
N ILE A 51 -11.29 1.89 11.24
CA ILE A 51 -9.93 1.69 10.71
C ILE A 51 -9.92 1.20 9.26
N GLU A 52 -10.89 0.35 8.88
CA GLU A 52 -11.06 -0.13 7.52
C GLU A 52 -11.31 1.01 6.53
N GLU A 53 -12.15 1.98 6.87
CA GLU A 53 -12.42 3.16 6.04
C GLU A 53 -11.21 4.11 5.98
N GLN A 54 -10.52 4.32 7.10
CA GLN A 54 -9.29 5.12 7.12
C GLN A 54 -8.18 4.51 6.26
N VAL A 55 -8.04 3.18 6.29
CA VAL A 55 -7.08 2.45 5.47
C VAL A 55 -7.52 2.42 4.01
N LYS A 56 -8.82 2.28 3.73
CA LYS A 56 -9.38 2.36 2.38
C LYS A 56 -9.01 3.68 1.71
N GLU A 57 -9.26 4.81 2.38
CA GLU A 57 -8.88 6.13 1.90
C GLU A 57 -7.37 6.24 1.64
N LEU A 58 -6.55 5.70 2.56
CA LEU A 58 -5.10 5.67 2.40
C LEU A 58 -4.72 4.88 1.14
N ILE A 59 -5.18 3.65 0.97
CA ILE A 59 -4.76 2.77 -0.12
C ILE A 59 -5.18 3.37 -1.47
N LEU A 60 -6.40 3.91 -1.58
CA LEU A 60 -6.84 4.63 -2.78
C LEU A 60 -5.91 5.80 -3.12
N LYS A 61 -5.55 6.60 -2.11
CA LYS A 61 -4.62 7.71 -2.27
C LYS A 61 -3.23 7.25 -2.69
N LEU A 62 -2.74 6.15 -2.12
CA LEU A 62 -1.45 5.55 -2.50
C LEU A 62 -1.49 5.05 -3.96
N ALA A 63 -2.55 4.35 -4.36
CA ALA A 63 -2.71 3.83 -5.72
C ALA A 63 -2.65 4.95 -6.78
N ILE A 64 -3.39 6.05 -6.56
CA ILE A 64 -3.33 7.24 -7.41
C ILE A 64 -1.96 7.89 -7.36
N THR A 65 -1.34 7.99 -6.18
CA THR A 65 -0.03 8.64 -6.06
C THR A 65 1.05 7.89 -6.83
N ILE A 66 1.01 6.55 -6.83
CA ILE A 66 1.99 5.71 -7.54
C ILE A 66 1.76 5.76 -9.05
N GLU A 67 0.53 5.52 -9.52
CA GLU A 67 0.17 5.53 -10.93
C GLU A 67 -1.06 6.42 -11.23
N PRO A 68 -0.88 7.76 -11.27
CA PRO A 68 -1.99 8.71 -11.35
C PRO A 68 -2.79 8.63 -12.66
N LYS A 69 -2.16 8.16 -13.75
CA LYS A 69 -2.82 7.96 -15.03
C LYS A 69 -3.63 6.67 -15.08
N ALA A 70 -3.05 5.57 -14.56
CA ALA A 70 -3.67 4.25 -14.64
C ALA A 70 -4.80 4.09 -13.62
N ASN A 71 -4.67 4.69 -12.44
CA ASN A 71 -5.59 4.47 -11.31
C ASN A 71 -6.61 5.60 -11.13
N LYS A 72 -6.90 6.40 -12.18
CA LYS A 72 -7.81 7.56 -12.11
C LYS A 72 -9.28 7.17 -11.84
N THR A 73 -9.72 6.03 -12.36
CA THR A 73 -11.09 5.50 -12.18
C THR A 73 -11.18 4.40 -11.14
N TYR A 74 -10.05 4.08 -10.49
CA TYR A 74 -9.86 2.91 -9.62
C TYR A 74 -10.18 1.57 -10.30
N PHE A 75 -9.67 0.51 -9.68
CA PHE A 75 -9.91 -0.93 -9.90
C PHE A 75 -9.84 -1.53 -11.31
N ARG A 76 -9.10 -2.64 -11.45
CA ARG A 76 -9.24 -3.56 -12.60
C ARG A 76 -8.64 -4.93 -12.29
N HIS A 77 -9.45 -5.98 -12.37
CA HIS A 77 -8.95 -7.34 -12.23
C HIS A 77 -8.17 -7.78 -13.50
N PRO A 78 -7.09 -8.58 -13.39
CA PRO A 78 -6.35 -9.09 -14.55
C PRO A 78 -7.21 -9.87 -15.57
N LYS A 79 -8.35 -10.44 -15.11
CA LYS A 79 -9.31 -11.16 -15.97
C LYS A 79 -10.46 -10.29 -16.50
N GLY A 80 -10.44 -8.97 -16.28
CA GLY A 80 -11.46 -8.04 -16.78
C GLY A 80 -12.73 -7.90 -15.95
N GLU A 81 -12.78 -8.45 -14.73
CA GLU A 81 -13.95 -8.41 -13.85
C GLU A 81 -13.80 -7.33 -12.75
N GLU A 82 -14.31 -6.12 -12.99
CA GLU A 82 -14.19 -4.97 -12.06
C GLU A 82 -14.80 -5.24 -10.67
N LEU A 83 -15.97 -5.90 -10.62
CA LEU A 83 -16.65 -6.27 -9.36
C LEU A 83 -15.80 -7.19 -8.46
N SER A 84 -14.96 -8.05 -9.04
CA SER A 84 -14.09 -8.94 -8.27
C SER A 84 -12.92 -8.20 -7.62
N ALA A 85 -12.42 -7.15 -8.28
CA ALA A 85 -11.32 -6.34 -7.77
C ALA A 85 -11.78 -5.42 -6.63
N GLU A 86 -12.98 -4.85 -6.74
CA GLU A 86 -13.58 -4.03 -5.68
C GLU A 86 -13.85 -4.89 -4.42
N HIS A 87 -14.51 -6.04 -4.55
CA HIS A 87 -14.71 -6.93 -3.40
C HIS A 87 -13.41 -7.38 -2.74
N SER A 88 -12.38 -7.69 -3.54
CA SER A 88 -11.07 -8.06 -2.98
C SER A 88 -10.42 -6.89 -2.25
N PHE A 89 -10.58 -5.67 -2.76
CA PHE A 89 -10.09 -4.47 -2.09
C PHE A 89 -10.83 -4.18 -0.77
N GLU A 90 -12.15 -4.31 -0.75
CA GLU A 90 -12.93 -4.20 0.48
C GLU A 90 -12.52 -5.26 1.50
N HIS A 91 -12.29 -6.51 1.05
CA HIS A 91 -11.79 -7.58 1.91
C HIS A 91 -10.43 -7.22 2.54
N ILE A 92 -9.49 -6.70 1.75
CA ILE A 92 -8.19 -6.21 2.26
C ILE A 92 -8.39 -5.12 3.31
N CYS A 93 -9.30 -4.17 3.09
CA CYS A 93 -9.57 -3.10 4.06
C CYS A 93 -10.16 -3.64 5.36
N TRP A 94 -11.09 -4.60 5.26
CA TRP A 94 -11.66 -5.31 6.40
C TRP A 94 -10.60 -6.11 7.19
N MET A 95 -9.59 -6.68 6.53
CA MET A 95 -8.51 -7.39 7.24
C MET A 95 -7.75 -6.49 8.24
N PHE A 96 -7.72 -5.17 8.00
CA PHE A 96 -7.14 -4.20 8.96
C PHE A 96 -8.02 -3.99 10.19
N SER A 97 -9.34 -4.19 10.12
CA SER A 97 -10.24 -4.04 11.26
C SER A 97 -10.26 -5.25 12.19
N VAL A 98 -9.92 -6.43 11.70
CA VAL A 98 -9.92 -7.67 12.48
C VAL A 98 -8.51 -8.20 12.86
N MET A 99 -7.48 -7.37 12.71
CA MET A 99 -6.09 -7.63 13.13
C MET A 99 -5.44 -8.87 12.50
N PHE A 100 -5.56 -9.04 11.18
CA PHE A 100 -4.76 -10.04 10.47
C PHE A 100 -3.26 -9.76 10.57
N LYS A 101 -2.44 -10.81 10.44
CA LYS A 101 -1.00 -10.65 10.40
C LYS A 101 -0.60 -9.89 9.13
N PRO A 102 0.37 -8.97 9.18
CA PRO A 102 0.79 -8.21 7.99
C PRO A 102 1.15 -9.09 6.79
N GLN A 103 1.69 -10.28 7.03
CA GLN A 103 2.03 -11.22 5.96
C GLN A 103 0.78 -11.72 5.22
N GLU A 104 -0.34 -11.95 5.92
CA GLU A 104 -1.60 -12.40 5.31
C GLU A 104 -2.19 -11.30 4.44
N ILE A 105 -2.19 -10.05 4.93
CA ILE A 105 -2.61 -8.87 4.17
C ILE A 105 -1.74 -8.69 2.91
N TYR A 106 -0.43 -8.89 3.02
CA TYR A 106 0.48 -8.80 1.88
C TYR A 106 0.13 -9.82 0.79
N TRP A 107 -0.11 -11.08 1.17
CA TRP A 107 -0.46 -12.14 0.24
C TRP A 107 -1.82 -11.91 -0.41
N GLU A 108 -2.81 -11.50 0.36
CA GLU A 108 -4.13 -11.18 -0.16
C GLU A 108 -4.05 -10.07 -1.22
N PHE A 109 -3.30 -9.00 -0.93
CA PHE A 109 -3.09 -7.92 -1.90
C PHE A 109 -2.38 -8.40 -3.16
N LYS A 110 -1.31 -9.19 -3.01
CA LYS A 110 -0.53 -9.72 -4.14
C LYS A 110 -1.35 -10.63 -5.05
N ASN A 111 -2.31 -11.38 -4.50
CA ASN A 111 -3.13 -12.31 -5.26
C ASN A 111 -4.34 -11.63 -5.93
N SER A 112 -4.95 -10.65 -5.26
CA SER A 112 -6.12 -9.95 -5.78
C SER A 112 -5.81 -8.91 -6.85
N LEU A 113 -4.63 -8.28 -6.78
CA LEU A 113 -4.17 -7.25 -7.73
C LEU A 113 -5.26 -6.23 -8.09
N PRO A 114 -5.82 -5.51 -7.10
CA PRO A 114 -7.07 -4.80 -7.29
C PRO A 114 -6.97 -3.61 -8.25
N PHE A 115 -5.79 -3.03 -8.48
CA PHE A 115 -5.61 -1.81 -9.27
C PHE A 115 -5.12 -2.08 -10.70
N CYS A 116 -5.24 -1.08 -11.58
CA CYS A 116 -4.81 -1.19 -12.98
C CYS A 116 -3.29 -1.38 -13.12
N ASP A 117 -2.50 -0.67 -12.32
CA ASP A 117 -1.05 -0.75 -12.31
C ASP A 117 -0.50 -0.33 -10.93
N GLY A 118 0.76 -0.68 -10.65
CA GLY A 118 1.45 -0.35 -9.42
C GLY A 118 1.16 -1.31 -8.27
N ASN A 119 0.36 -2.37 -8.47
CA ASN A 119 -0.02 -3.33 -7.41
C ASN A 119 1.18 -3.87 -6.63
N GLY A 120 2.28 -4.21 -7.32
CA GLY A 120 3.48 -4.71 -6.65
C GLY A 120 4.12 -3.70 -5.70
N ARG A 121 4.15 -2.41 -6.08
CA ARG A 121 4.63 -1.30 -5.22
C ARG A 121 3.63 -0.99 -4.11
N LEU A 122 2.35 -1.05 -4.42
CA LEU A 122 1.28 -0.77 -3.48
C LEU A 122 1.21 -1.84 -2.39
N ALA A 123 1.29 -3.12 -2.74
CA ALA A 123 1.35 -4.24 -1.80
C ALA A 123 2.49 -4.06 -0.78
N GLU A 124 3.65 -3.56 -1.23
CA GLU A 124 4.79 -3.27 -0.35
C GLU A 124 4.43 -2.19 0.67
N LEU A 125 3.80 -1.09 0.25
CA LEU A 125 3.39 -0.02 1.16
C LEU A 125 2.28 -0.47 2.12
N VAL A 126 1.30 -1.21 1.63
CA VAL A 126 0.20 -1.77 2.44
C VAL A 126 0.76 -2.69 3.53
N TRP A 127 1.70 -3.57 3.18
CA TRP A 127 2.39 -4.41 4.17
C TRP A 127 3.14 -3.59 5.22
N ARG A 128 3.88 -2.54 4.82
CA ARG A 128 4.59 -1.68 5.79
C ARG A 128 3.63 -0.96 6.74
N VAL A 129 2.48 -0.51 6.23
CA VAL A 129 1.42 0.08 7.04
C VAL A 129 0.90 -0.96 8.04
N ALA A 130 0.58 -2.18 7.60
CA ALA A 130 0.14 -3.25 8.50
C ALA A 130 1.17 -3.56 9.60
N VAL A 131 2.46 -3.69 9.26
CA VAL A 131 3.53 -3.89 10.26
C VAL A 131 3.62 -2.70 11.23
N LYS A 132 3.49 -1.47 10.73
CA LYS A 132 3.51 -0.28 11.59
C LYS A 132 2.33 -0.27 12.56
N LEU A 133 1.14 -0.64 12.12
CA LEU A 133 -0.04 -0.70 12.97
C LEU A 133 0.07 -1.81 14.03
N GLU A 134 0.67 -2.95 13.68
CA GLU A 134 0.88 -4.07 14.60
C GLU A 134 1.99 -3.78 15.63
N THR A 135 3.11 -3.18 15.20
CA THR A 135 4.35 -3.10 16.00
C THR A 135 4.68 -1.70 16.49
N ASN A 136 3.91 -0.68 16.09
CA ASN A 136 4.22 0.75 16.22
C ASN A 136 5.55 1.19 15.58
N ASN A 137 6.19 0.33 14.77
CA ASN A 137 7.48 0.60 14.13
C ASN A 137 7.37 0.51 12.61
N TRP A 138 8.00 1.45 11.91
CA TRP A 138 8.09 1.38 10.46
C TRP A 138 9.16 0.34 10.05
N PRO A 139 8.81 -0.70 9.28
CA PRO A 139 9.79 -1.70 8.87
C PRO A 139 10.74 -1.14 7.82
N TYR A 140 12.02 -1.52 7.93
CA TYR A 140 13.06 -1.21 6.94
C TYR A 140 13.52 -2.43 6.12
N ASN A 141 13.03 -3.62 6.46
CA ASN A 141 13.18 -4.82 5.65
C ASN A 141 12.22 -4.80 4.45
N LEU A 142 12.49 -5.65 3.45
CA LEU A 142 11.53 -5.95 2.38
C LEU A 142 10.44 -6.92 2.90
N PRO A 143 9.25 -6.96 2.27
CA PRO A 143 8.21 -7.93 2.60
C PRO A 143 8.71 -9.37 2.47
N PRO A 144 8.03 -10.34 3.10
CA PRO A 144 8.40 -11.74 3.02
C PRO A 144 8.58 -12.22 1.58
N LYS A 145 9.55 -13.13 1.39
CA LYS A 145 9.78 -13.77 0.08
C LYS A 145 8.62 -14.70 -0.25
N GLU A 146 8.30 -14.79 -1.54
CA GLU A 146 7.45 -15.85 -2.07
C GLU A 146 8.10 -17.20 -1.77
N LYS A 147 7.28 -18.16 -1.32
CA LYS A 147 7.71 -19.54 -1.19
C LYS A 147 7.82 -20.18 -2.57
#